data_AF-H3GUJ9-F1
#
_entry.id   AF-H3GUJ9-F1
#
_cell.length_a   1.000
_cell.length_b   1.000
_cell.length_c   1.000
_cell.angle_alpha   90.00
_cell.angle_beta   90.00
_cell.angle_gamma   90.00
#
_symmetry.space_group_name_H-M   'P 1'
#
loop_
_entity.id
_entity.type
_entity.pdbx_description
1 polymer ?
#
loop_
_entity_poly.entity_id
_entity_poly.type
_entity_poly.pdbx_seq_one_letter_code
_entity_poly.pdbx_strand_id
1 'polypeptide(L)'
;MATVRESLEQGCTQMQFVPPGITGLCQPMDVAVMKPFKDAFRKLYLEHHLDNPFPTSTSEKRVLISRFAIKAWEAVKPDTILRGFARAGVVPTGPRDRDGRRVAVIVADALLVQDR
;
A
#
# COMPACT_ATOMS: atom_id res chain seq x y z
N MET A 1 -25.75 5.69 13.99
CA MET A 1 -24.46 5.02 13.71
C MET A 1 -23.41 6.12 13.68
N ALA A 2 -22.31 5.97 14.41
CA ALA A 2 -21.21 6.93 14.33
C ALA A 2 -20.63 6.94 12.91
N THR A 3 -20.23 8.11 12.42
CA THR A 3 -19.53 8.18 11.13
C THR A 3 -18.16 7.49 11.23
N VAL A 4 -17.57 7.13 10.07
CA VAL A 4 -16.20 6.57 10.04
C VAL A 4 -15.23 7.55 10.71
N ARG A 5 -15.41 8.85 10.47
CA ARG A 5 -14.61 9.91 11.08
C ARG A 5 -14.73 9.91 12.60
N GLU A 6 -15.94 9.94 13.14
CA GLU A 6 -16.18 9.90 14.58
C GLU A 6 -15.57 8.65 15.21
N SER A 7 -15.66 7.50 14.53
CA SER A 7 -15.07 6.25 15.02
C SER A 7 -13.54 6.29 15.08
N LEU A 8 -12.89 6.92 14.08
CA LEU A 8 -11.44 7.12 14.07
C LEU A 8 -10.98 8.11 15.14
N GLU A 9 -11.76 9.19 15.36
CA GLU A 9 -11.50 10.19 16.39
C GLU A 9 -11.64 9.59 17.80
N GLN A 10 -12.67 8.79 18.04
CA GLN A 10 -12.85 8.02 19.29
C GLN A 10 -11.73 7.01 19.51
N GLY A 11 -11.18 6.43 18.44
CA GLY A 11 -10.04 5.52 18.47
C GLY A 11 -8.68 6.21 18.54
N CYS A 12 -8.60 7.51 18.80
CA CYS A 12 -7.35 8.29 18.85
C CYS A 12 -6.48 8.11 17.59
N THR A 13 -7.09 7.90 16.43
CA THR A 13 -6.38 7.66 15.17
C THR A 13 -6.17 8.96 14.41
N GLN A 14 -4.90 9.33 14.18
CA GLN A 14 -4.57 10.49 13.37
C GLN A 14 -4.77 10.18 11.88
N MET A 15 -5.54 11.02 11.19
CA MET A 15 -5.76 10.91 9.75
C MET A 15 -4.75 11.74 8.97
N GLN A 16 -4.25 11.19 7.86
CA GLN A 16 -3.41 11.91 6.91
C GLN A 16 -4.23 12.24 5.66
N PHE A 17 -4.19 13.51 5.25
CA PHE A 17 -4.85 13.94 4.01
C PHE A 17 -4.08 13.42 2.80
N VAL A 18 -4.81 12.82 1.86
CA VAL A 18 -4.29 12.41 0.55
C VAL A 18 -5.03 13.21 -0.52
N PRO A 19 -4.36 14.14 -1.21
CA PRO A 19 -4.97 14.90 -2.29
C PRO A 19 -5.49 13.98 -3.42
N PRO A 20 -6.55 14.39 -4.13
CA PRO A 20 -7.06 13.62 -5.26
C PRO A 20 -6.01 13.53 -6.38
N GLY A 21 -5.98 12.40 -7.08
CA GLY A 21 -5.12 12.19 -8.25
C GLY A 21 -3.64 11.87 -7.96
N ILE A 22 -3.20 11.86 -6.69
CA ILE A 22 -1.80 11.64 -6.35
C ILE A 22 -1.54 10.38 -5.50
N THR A 23 -2.47 9.42 -5.48
CA THR A 23 -2.32 8.20 -4.65
C THR A 23 -1.06 7.42 -4.99
N GLY A 24 -0.66 7.38 -6.27
CA GLY A 24 0.59 6.77 -6.73
C GLY A 24 1.88 7.42 -6.18
N LEU A 25 1.77 8.58 -5.54
CA LEU A 25 2.87 9.29 -4.88
C LEU A 25 2.75 9.28 -3.35
N CYS A 26 1.53 9.44 -2.83
CA CYS A 26 1.32 9.69 -1.40
C CYS A 26 0.76 8.49 -0.62
N GLN A 27 0.34 7.41 -1.30
CA GLN A 27 -0.18 6.22 -0.62
C GLN A 27 0.86 5.08 -0.67
N PRO A 28 1.40 4.64 0.49
CA PRO A 28 2.42 3.58 0.55
C PRO A 28 2.04 2.30 -0.19
N MET A 29 0.75 1.97 -0.18
CA MET A 29 0.20 0.81 -0.86
C MET A 29 0.40 0.91 -2.38
N ASP A 30 0.05 2.03 -2.99
CA ASP A 30 0.19 2.23 -4.44
C ASP A 30 1.65 2.46 -4.84
N VAL A 31 2.42 3.17 -4.02
CA VAL A 31 3.82 3.51 -4.27
C VAL A 31 4.74 2.28 -4.34
N ALA A 32 4.49 1.27 -3.50
CA ALA A 32 5.42 0.15 -3.32
C ALA A 32 4.79 -1.23 -3.24
N VAL A 33 3.59 -1.39 -2.65
CA VAL A 33 3.05 -2.72 -2.32
C VAL A 33 2.22 -3.31 -3.46
N MET A 34 1.42 -2.50 -4.16
CA MET A 34 0.47 -2.98 -5.16
C MET A 34 1.12 -3.62 -6.37
N LYS A 35 2.26 -3.10 -6.82
CA LYS A 35 2.99 -3.70 -7.95
C LYS A 35 3.44 -5.14 -7.64
N PRO A 36 4.29 -5.40 -6.63
CA PRO A 36 4.75 -6.77 -6.33
C PRO A 36 3.59 -7.70 -5.94
N PHE A 37 2.57 -7.19 -5.24
CA PHE A 37 1.37 -7.97 -4.96
C PHE A 37 0.65 -8.43 -6.25
N LYS A 38 0.37 -7.50 -7.18
CA LYS A 38 -0.30 -7.81 -8.46
C LYS A 38 0.55 -8.72 -9.34
N ASP A 39 1.86 -8.52 -9.36
CA ASP A 39 2.79 -9.37 -10.12
C ASP A 39 2.80 -10.81 -9.57
N ALA A 40 2.85 -10.99 -8.24
CA ALA A 40 2.77 -12.30 -7.60
C ALA A 40 1.39 -12.96 -7.80
N PHE A 41 0.31 -12.21 -7.65
CA PHE A 41 -1.04 -12.68 -7.91
C PHE A 41 -1.20 -13.18 -9.36
N ARG A 42 -0.74 -12.38 -10.33
CA ARG A 42 -0.80 -12.71 -11.75
C ARG A 42 -0.03 -13.99 -12.04
N LYS A 43 1.16 -14.15 -11.47
CA LYS A 43 1.97 -15.36 -11.59
C LYS A 43 1.21 -16.59 -11.08
N LEU A 44 0.70 -16.54 -9.84
CA LEU A 44 -0.08 -17.62 -9.22
C LEU A 44 -1.31 -17.99 -10.06
N TYR A 45 -2.01 -16.98 -10.57
CA TYR A 45 -3.19 -17.18 -11.38
C TYR A 45 -2.86 -17.89 -12.70
N LEU A 46 -1.81 -17.46 -13.40
CA LEU A 46 -1.38 -18.07 -14.66
C LEU A 46 -0.88 -19.49 -14.44
N GLU A 47 0.00 -19.72 -13.46
CA GLU A 47 0.56 -21.04 -13.15
C GLU A 47 -0.53 -22.06 -12.79
N HIS A 48 -1.53 -21.65 -12.00
CA HIS A 48 -2.62 -22.55 -11.64
C HIS A 48 -3.42 -23.02 -12.86
N HIS A 49 -3.70 -22.13 -13.82
CA HIS A 49 -4.54 -22.45 -14.98
C HIS A 49 -3.77 -23.12 -16.12
N LEU A 50 -2.48 -23.45 -15.94
CA LEU A 50 -1.77 -24.37 -16.82
C LEU A 50 -2.34 -25.79 -16.69
N ASP A 51 -2.59 -26.22 -15.44
CA ASP A 51 -3.00 -27.59 -15.13
C ASP A 51 -4.45 -27.71 -14.62
N ASN A 52 -5.11 -26.59 -14.32
CA ASN A 52 -6.44 -26.57 -13.72
C ASN A 52 -7.44 -25.79 -14.60
N PRO A 53 -8.70 -26.26 -14.74
CA PRO A 53 -9.72 -25.53 -15.48
C PRO A 53 -10.10 -24.22 -14.77
N PHE A 54 -10.66 -23.28 -15.54
CA PHE A 54 -11.22 -22.05 -14.98
C PHE A 54 -12.44 -22.35 -14.10
N PRO A 55 -12.66 -21.58 -13.01
CA PRO A 55 -13.82 -21.74 -12.14
C PRO A 55 -15.12 -21.51 -12.92
N THR A 56 -16.12 -22.36 -12.66
CA THR A 56 -17.39 -22.36 -13.39
C THR A 56 -18.46 -21.53 -12.68
N SER A 57 -18.31 -21.32 -11.37
CA SER A 57 -19.23 -20.52 -10.56
C SER A 57 -18.56 -19.31 -9.90
N THR A 58 -19.37 -18.32 -9.57
CA THR A 58 -18.91 -17.13 -8.82
C THR A 58 -18.35 -17.51 -7.45
N SER A 59 -18.90 -18.54 -6.80
CA SER A 59 -18.44 -19.02 -5.49
C SER A 59 -17.05 -19.65 -5.59
N GLU A 60 -16.82 -20.54 -6.56
CA GLU A 60 -15.49 -21.10 -6.84
C GLU A 60 -14.48 -20.01 -7.16
N LYS A 61 -14.86 -19.05 -8.01
CA LYS A 61 -14.00 -17.92 -8.37
C LYS A 61 -13.61 -17.12 -7.12
N ARG A 62 -14.54 -16.80 -6.22
CA ARG A 62 -14.22 -16.08 -4.98
C ARG A 62 -13.24 -16.85 -4.11
N VAL A 63 -13.45 -18.15 -3.90
CA VAL A 63 -12.55 -18.99 -3.10
C VAL A 63 -11.15 -19.02 -3.71
N LEU A 64 -11.06 -19.22 -5.03
CA LEU A 64 -9.80 -19.25 -5.76
C LEU A 64 -9.03 -17.93 -5.67
N ILE A 65 -9.71 -16.81 -5.95
CA ILE A 65 -9.13 -15.47 -5.93
C ILE A 65 -8.68 -15.10 -4.51
N SER A 66 -9.48 -15.39 -3.48
CA SER A 66 -9.10 -15.15 -2.08
C SER A 66 -7.84 -15.91 -1.68
N ARG A 67 -7.73 -17.19 -2.08
CA ARG A 67 -6.54 -18.00 -1.82
C ARG A 67 -5.30 -17.42 -2.51
N PHE A 68 -5.42 -16.93 -3.74
CA PHE A 68 -4.32 -16.27 -4.44
C PHE A 68 -3.95 -14.92 -3.82
N ALA A 69 -4.93 -14.15 -3.35
CA ALA A 69 -4.68 -12.90 -2.66
C ALA A 69 -3.85 -13.12 -1.38
N ILE A 70 -4.18 -14.15 -0.58
CA ILE A 70 -3.41 -14.52 0.61
C ILE A 70 -1.96 -14.88 0.24
N LYS A 71 -1.77 -15.78 -0.73
CA LYS A 71 -0.43 -16.18 -1.18
C LYS A 71 0.37 -15.04 -1.80
N ALA A 72 -0.28 -14.16 -2.55
CA ALA A 72 0.35 -12.98 -3.13
C ALA A 72 0.78 -11.98 -2.06
N TRP A 73 0.01 -11.86 -0.97
CA TRP A 73 0.37 -11.02 0.17
C TRP A 73 1.62 -11.54 0.89
N GLU A 74 1.75 -12.85 1.07
CA GLU A 74 2.95 -13.48 1.67
C GLU A 74 4.22 -13.21 0.87
N ALA A 75 4.11 -12.98 -0.45
CA ALA A 75 5.25 -12.62 -1.30
C ALA A 75 5.70 -11.16 -1.14
N VAL A 76 4.88 -10.30 -0.53
CA VAL A 76 5.24 -8.90 -0.26
C VAL A 76 6.20 -8.85 0.93
N LYS A 77 7.46 -8.48 0.65
CA LYS A 77 8.49 -8.37 1.69
C LYS A 77 8.17 -7.20 2.65
N PRO A 78 8.39 -7.36 3.98
CA PRO A 78 8.23 -6.27 4.95
C PRO A 78 9.01 -5.01 4.59
N ASP A 79 10.21 -5.18 4.05
CA ASP A 79 11.09 -4.11 3.59
C ASP A 79 10.49 -3.30 2.41
N THR A 80 9.66 -3.91 1.57
CA THR A 80 8.88 -3.20 0.54
C THR A 80 7.82 -2.29 1.18
N ILE A 81 7.18 -2.74 2.26
CA ILE A 81 6.19 -1.94 2.99
C ILE A 81 6.90 -0.73 3.60
N LEU A 82 8.01 -0.94 4.31
CA LEU A 82 8.80 0.15 4.93
C LEU A 82 9.25 1.19 3.89
N ARG A 83 9.77 0.75 2.75
CA ARG A 83 10.12 1.65 1.64
C ARG A 83 8.91 2.40 1.09
N GLY A 84 7.74 1.77 1.03
CA GLY A 84 6.50 2.43 0.62
C GLY A 84 6.16 3.62 1.51
N PHE A 85 6.23 3.44 2.82
CA PHE A 85 5.97 4.51 3.79
C PHE A 85 7.00 5.65 3.70
N ALA A 86 8.26 5.32 3.51
CA ALA A 86 9.32 6.31 3.28
C ALA A 86 9.10 7.11 1.98
N ARG A 87 8.84 6.42 0.86
CA ARG A 87 8.64 7.05 -0.45
C ARG A 87 7.36 7.87 -0.53
N ALA A 88 6.34 7.49 0.22
CA ALA A 88 5.08 8.23 0.34
C ALA A 88 5.18 9.47 1.24
N GLY A 89 6.34 9.73 1.87
CA GLY A 89 6.52 10.85 2.79
C GLY A 89 5.77 10.70 4.12
N VAL A 90 5.31 9.49 4.46
CA VAL A 90 4.55 9.22 5.69
C VAL A 90 5.49 9.01 6.88
N VAL A 91 6.71 8.52 6.64
CA VAL A 91 7.71 8.26 7.70
C VAL A 91 8.94 9.15 7.49
N PRO A 92 9.51 9.74 8.56
CA PRO A 92 10.76 10.48 8.48
C PRO A 92 11.93 9.61 7.99
N THR A 93 12.63 10.05 6.93
CA THR A 93 13.72 9.28 6.29
C THR A 93 15.13 9.77 6.62
N GLY A 94 15.28 10.88 7.36
CA GLY A 94 16.56 11.55 7.58
C GLY A 94 17.41 11.04 8.73
N PRO A 95 18.48 11.82 9.06
CA PRO A 95 19.42 11.49 10.11
C PRO A 95 18.70 11.24 11.43
N ARG A 96 19.25 10.36 12.26
CA ARG A 96 18.70 10.19 13.60
C ARG A 96 19.12 11.37 14.48
N ASP A 97 18.18 11.92 15.23
CA ASP A 97 18.46 12.88 16.29
C ASP A 97 19.13 12.19 17.49
N ARG A 98 19.41 12.98 18.54
CA ARG A 98 20.05 12.50 19.77
C ARG A 98 19.20 11.46 20.52
N ASP A 99 17.90 11.43 20.26
CA ASP A 99 16.93 10.49 20.86
C ASP A 99 16.70 9.25 19.96
N GLY A 100 17.47 9.12 18.86
CA GLY A 100 17.39 8.00 17.93
C GLY A 100 16.23 8.06 16.94
N ARG A 101 15.45 9.15 16.91
CA ARG A 101 14.33 9.33 15.98
C ARG A 101 14.85 9.86 14.65
N ARG A 102 14.35 9.32 13.54
CA ARG A 102 14.70 9.87 12.21
C ARG A 102 14.07 11.25 12.08
N VAL A 103 14.88 12.24 11.73
CA VAL A 103 14.44 13.60 11.37
C VAL A 103 13.87 13.54 9.96
N ALA A 104 12.79 14.24 9.66
CA ALA A 104 12.30 14.32 8.28
C ALA A 104 13.32 15.11 7.45
N VAL A 105 13.92 14.50 6.42
CA VAL A 105 14.60 15.30 5.39
C VAL A 105 13.51 15.93 4.57
N ILE A 106 13.29 17.22 4.74
CA ILE A 106 12.55 18.00 3.75
C ILE A 106 13.49 18.05 2.53
N VAL A 107 13.25 17.18 1.55
CA VAL A 107 13.91 17.31 0.25
C VAL A 107 13.30 18.55 -0.39
N ALA A 108 14.09 19.63 -0.44
CA ALA A 108 13.63 20.96 -0.86
C ALA A 108 13.10 21.04 -2.31
N ASP A 109 13.10 19.93 -3.06
CA ASP A 109 12.68 19.85 -4.46
C ASP A 109 11.39 19.04 -4.68
N ALA A 110 10.54 18.86 -3.67
CA ALA A 110 9.16 18.44 -3.89
C ALA A 110 8.38 19.62 -4.53
N LEU A 111 8.58 19.76 -5.84
CA LEU A 111 7.90 20.62 -6.81
C LEU A 111 6.80 21.49 -6.19
N LEU A 112 7.12 22.78 -6.07
CA LEU A 112 6.11 23.83 -6.03
C LEU A 112 5.19 23.62 -7.24
N VAL A 113 4.02 23.02 -7.00
CA VAL A 113 2.91 23.10 -7.94
C VAL A 113 2.54 24.57 -7.96
N GLN A 114 3.11 25.30 -8.92
CA GLN A 114 2.73 26.67 -9.20
C GLN A 114 1.28 26.63 -9.68
N ASP A 115 0.43 27.25 -8.88
CA ASP A 115 -0.96 27.53 -9.20
C ASP A 115 -1.01 28.36 -10.50
N ARG A 116 -1.80 27.92 -11.48
CA ARG A 116 -2.14 28.67 -12.69
C ARG A 116 -3.59 28.49 -13.02
#